data_AF-A0A8S8YN14-F1
#
_entry.id   AF-A0A8S8YN14-F1
#
_cell.length_a   1.000
_cell.length_b   1.000
_cell.length_c   1.000
_cell.angle_alpha   90.00
_cell.angle_beta   90.00
_cell.angle_gamma   90.00
#
_symmetry.space_group_name_H-M   'P 1'
#
loop_
_entity.id
_entity.type
_entity.pdbx_description
1 polymer ?
#
loop_
_entity_poly.entity_id
_entity_poly.type
_entity_poly.pdbx_seq_one_letter_code
_entity_poly.pdbx_strand_id
1 'polypeptide(L)'
;MLTIVLGAQLFPNLPNFDTDLSSFAPETDAEKAEARMSEHFPPESRPMFIHVVDDSGGNVLGIDNLHLQEAALQSIMNHSSSSQHYIDSVIAAPEILQYSIDESDADGSSLSDFSSWSDLLDAFLEDGTVCTDALGDDRALAAGAFIQDSLLHRDLNYDETL
;
A
#
# COMPACT_ATOMS: atom_id res chain seq x y z
N MET A 1 21.12 44.76 -1.01
CA MET A 1 21.53 44.69 0.41
C MET A 1 20.34 44.35 1.31
N LEU A 2 19.22 45.06 1.23
CA LEU A 2 17.98 44.74 1.97
C LEU A 2 17.49 43.28 1.75
N THR A 3 17.51 42.80 0.50
CA THR A 3 17.09 41.44 0.12
C THR A 3 17.99 40.34 0.70
N ILE A 4 19.29 40.58 0.82
CA ILE A 4 20.23 39.61 1.40
C ILE A 4 20.03 39.52 2.91
N VAL A 5 19.76 40.65 3.56
CA VAL A 5 19.42 40.72 5.00
C VAL A 5 18.05 40.12 5.29
N LEU A 6 17.06 40.26 4.39
CA LEU A 6 15.77 39.58 4.48
C LEU A 6 15.85 38.07 4.15
N GLY A 7 16.76 37.65 3.28
CA GLY A 7 17.02 36.23 3.03
C GLY A 7 17.69 35.54 4.22
N ALA A 8 18.63 36.20 4.88
CA ALA A 8 19.36 35.65 6.03
C ALA A 8 18.50 35.43 7.30
N GLN A 9 17.36 36.11 7.42
CA GLN A 9 16.40 35.90 8.52
C GLN A 9 15.39 34.76 8.25
N LEU A 10 15.24 34.34 6.98
CA LEU A 10 14.42 33.19 6.60
C LEU A 10 15.15 31.85 6.79
N PHE A 11 16.49 31.85 6.82
CA PHE A 11 17.32 30.67 7.08
C PHE A 11 18.10 30.90 8.38
N PRO A 12 17.65 30.41 9.56
CA PRO A 12 17.31 29.01 9.83
C PRO A 12 15.92 28.79 10.47
N ASN A 13 15.07 29.82 10.53
CA ASN A 13 13.79 29.83 11.21
C ASN A 13 12.62 29.91 10.22
N LEU A 14 12.59 29.01 9.22
CA LEU A 14 11.35 28.77 8.48
C LEU A 14 10.34 28.25 9.51
N PRO A 15 9.21 28.94 9.75
CA PRO A 15 8.20 28.43 10.66
C PRO A 15 7.73 27.08 10.12
N ASN A 16 7.70 26.05 10.97
CA ASN A 16 6.97 24.84 10.64
C ASN A 16 5.52 25.25 10.40
N PHE A 17 5.01 25.01 9.20
CA PHE A 17 3.60 25.16 8.91
C PHE A 17 2.90 23.97 9.53
N ASP A 18 2.55 24.12 10.80
CA ASP A 18 1.67 23.19 11.49
C ASP A 18 0.26 23.41 10.93
N THR A 19 -0.18 22.47 10.09
CA THR A 19 -1.52 22.49 9.49
C THR A 19 -2.57 21.94 10.45
N ASP A 20 -2.15 21.48 11.64
CA ASP A 20 -3.07 20.93 12.62
C ASP A 20 -3.81 22.07 13.33
N LEU A 21 -5.09 22.22 12.99
CA LEU A 21 -5.98 23.23 13.58
C LEU A 21 -6.15 23.04 15.10
N SER A 22 -5.89 21.83 15.62
CA SER A 22 -5.93 21.54 17.06
C SER A 22 -4.80 22.20 17.83
N SER A 23 -3.64 22.44 17.21
CA SER A 23 -2.49 23.13 17.83
C SER A 23 -2.79 24.58 18.27
N PHE A 24 -3.89 25.15 17.77
CA PHE A 24 -4.37 26.49 18.13
C PHE A 24 -5.51 26.48 19.16
N ALA A 25 -5.99 25.31 19.58
CA ALA A 25 -7.02 25.16 20.60
C ALA A 25 -6.41 25.19 22.02
N PRO A 26 -7.14 25.69 23.02
CA PRO A 26 -6.70 25.60 24.41
C PRO A 26 -6.66 24.16 24.88
N GLU A 27 -5.63 23.82 25.67
CA GLU A 27 -5.38 22.45 26.14
C GLU A 27 -6.61 21.87 26.88
N THR A 28 -7.10 20.75 26.35
CA THR A 28 -8.28 20.02 26.81
C THR A 28 -7.89 18.83 27.70
N ASP A 29 -8.86 18.30 28.46
CA ASP A 29 -8.64 17.07 29.23
C ASP A 29 -8.34 15.85 28.33
N ALA A 30 -8.77 15.89 27.06
CA ALA A 30 -8.48 14.87 26.05
C ALA A 30 -7.01 14.88 25.62
N GLU A 31 -6.43 16.05 25.33
CA GLU A 31 -5.00 16.18 24.98
C GLU A 31 -4.09 15.76 26.15
N LYS A 32 -4.49 16.06 27.39
CA LYS A 32 -3.78 15.55 28.58
C LYS A 32 -3.87 14.04 28.74
N ALA A 33 -4.91 13.41 28.23
CA ALA A 33 -5.04 11.95 28.21
C ALA A 33 -4.20 11.35 27.07
N GLU A 34 -4.21 11.96 25.89
CA GLU A 34 -3.37 11.59 24.74
C GLU A 34 -1.88 11.70 25.07
N ALA A 35 -1.44 12.76 25.73
CA ALA A 35 -0.04 12.92 26.17
C ALA A 35 0.40 11.81 27.14
N ARG A 36 -0.50 11.37 28.04
CA ARG A 36 -0.26 10.23 28.94
C ARG A 36 -0.19 8.91 28.19
N MET A 37 -0.99 8.75 27.12
CA MET A 37 -0.94 7.59 26.24
C MET A 37 0.34 7.59 25.41
N SER A 38 0.75 8.73 24.84
CA SER A 38 1.96 8.85 24.02
C SER A 38 3.26 8.57 24.78
N GLU A 39 3.28 8.70 26.11
CA GLU A 39 4.40 8.26 26.95
C GLU A 39 4.58 6.73 26.96
N HIS A 40 3.50 5.98 26.72
CA HIS A 40 3.47 4.52 26.77
C HIS A 40 3.30 3.87 25.38
N PHE A 41 2.76 4.62 24.42
CA PHE A 41 2.57 4.22 23.04
C PHE A 41 3.44 5.12 22.15
N PRO A 42 4.54 4.60 21.57
CA PRO A 42 5.34 5.38 20.63
C PRO A 42 4.46 5.83 19.47
N PRO A 43 4.86 6.90 18.73
CA PRO A 43 4.09 7.39 17.59
C PRO A 43 3.75 6.23 16.65
N GLU A 44 2.45 6.00 16.48
CA GLU A 44 1.91 4.95 15.62
C GLU A 44 2.34 5.22 14.17
N SER A 45 2.69 4.17 13.43
CA SER A 45 2.91 4.27 12.00
C SER A 45 1.62 4.79 11.34
N ARG A 46 1.70 5.94 10.68
CA ARG A 46 0.54 6.52 10.01
C ARG A 46 0.36 5.82 8.67
N PRO A 47 -0.77 5.12 8.42
CA PRO A 47 -0.99 4.48 7.13
C PRO A 47 -1.15 5.54 6.04
N MET A 48 -0.49 5.32 4.91
CA MET A 48 -0.68 6.10 3.69
C MET A 48 -1.39 5.21 2.67
N PHE A 49 -2.50 5.70 2.12
CA PHE A 49 -3.24 5.00 1.08
C PHE A 49 -2.88 5.58 -0.29
N ILE A 50 -2.49 4.70 -1.21
CA ILE A 50 -2.20 5.06 -2.60
C ILE A 50 -3.32 4.50 -3.46
N HIS A 51 -4.06 5.39 -4.13
CA HIS A 51 -5.06 5.00 -5.10
C HIS A 51 -4.42 4.83 -6.46
N VAL A 52 -4.44 3.61 -7.00
CA VAL A 52 -3.90 3.29 -8.33
C VAL A 52 -5.04 3.24 -9.32
N VAL A 53 -4.88 3.93 -10.45
CA VAL A 53 -5.85 3.96 -11.55
C VAL A 53 -5.15 3.67 -12.86
N ASP A 54 -5.86 3.04 -13.79
CA ASP A 54 -5.44 2.90 -15.17
C ASP A 54 -6.01 4.08 -15.97
N ASP A 55 -5.15 4.84 -16.67
CA ASP A 55 -5.55 6.04 -17.41
C ASP A 55 -6.52 5.73 -18.58
N SER A 56 -6.54 4.49 -19.06
CA SER A 56 -7.49 4.04 -20.09
C SER A 56 -8.80 3.51 -19.51
N GLY A 57 -8.92 3.45 -18.18
CA GLY A 57 -10.04 2.81 -17.48
C GLY A 57 -10.00 1.29 -17.54
N GLY A 58 -8.85 0.72 -17.89
CA GLY A 58 -8.62 -0.73 -17.95
C GLY A 58 -8.51 -1.37 -16.58
N ASN A 59 -8.30 -2.70 -16.57
CA ASN A 59 -8.11 -3.44 -15.33
C ASN A 59 -6.75 -3.09 -14.71
N VAL A 60 -6.77 -2.42 -13.56
CA VAL A 60 -5.56 -2.08 -12.78
C VAL A 60 -4.78 -3.33 -12.34
N LEU A 61 -5.44 -4.48 -12.24
CA LEU A 61 -4.79 -5.76 -11.93
C LEU A 61 -4.40 -6.54 -13.19
N GLY A 62 -4.44 -5.96 -14.40
CA GLY A 62 -3.86 -6.59 -15.58
C GLY A 62 -2.36 -6.83 -15.42
N ILE A 63 -1.82 -7.89 -16.04
CA ILE A 63 -0.40 -8.27 -15.84
C ILE A 63 0.58 -7.15 -16.18
N ASP A 64 0.37 -6.44 -17.30
CA ASP A 64 1.18 -5.29 -17.68
C ASP A 64 1.10 -4.16 -16.64
N ASN A 65 -0.10 -3.93 -16.09
CA ASN A 65 -0.32 -2.93 -15.05
C ASN A 65 0.30 -3.33 -13.71
N LEU A 66 0.39 -4.63 -13.41
CA LEU A 66 1.08 -5.13 -12.23
C LEU A 66 2.59 -4.95 -12.35
N HIS A 67 3.18 -5.14 -13.53
CA HIS A 67 4.59 -4.82 -13.78
C HIS A 67 4.87 -3.32 -13.63
N LEU A 68 3.97 -2.45 -14.10
CA LEU A 68 4.08 -1.00 -13.90
C LEU A 68 3.99 -0.62 -12.42
N GLN A 69 3.06 -1.24 -11.68
CA GLN A 69 2.94 -1.04 -10.23
C GLN A 69 4.18 -1.52 -9.48
N GLU A 70 4.76 -2.67 -9.85
CA GLU A 70 5.99 -3.18 -9.26
C GLU A 70 7.15 -2.20 -9.47
N ALA A 71 7.34 -1.71 -10.69
CA ALA A 71 8.38 -0.72 -11.00
C ALA A 71 8.19 0.59 -10.22
N ALA A 72 6.94 1.07 -10.11
CA ALA A 72 6.61 2.25 -9.32
C ALA A 72 6.90 2.03 -7.82
N LEU A 73 6.50 0.88 -7.28
CA LEU A 73 6.74 0.52 -5.89
C LEU A 73 8.25 0.42 -5.59
N GLN A 74 9.03 -0.22 -6.45
CA GLN A 74 10.49 -0.28 -6.31
C GLN A 74 11.11 1.12 -6.29
N SER A 75 10.61 2.05 -7.11
CA SER A 75 11.07 3.45 -7.08
C SER A 75 10.75 4.13 -5.74
N ILE A 76 9.56 3.91 -5.18
CA ILE A 76 9.15 4.46 -3.88
C ILE A 76 10.03 3.89 -2.76
N MET A 77 10.23 2.57 -2.74
CA MET A 77 11.02 1.89 -1.72
C MET A 77 12.50 2.29 -1.78
N ASN A 78 13.07 2.39 -2.98
CA ASN A 78 14.43 2.90 -3.16
C ASN A 78 14.58 4.34 -2.64
N HIS A 79 13.58 5.19 -2.88
CA HIS A 79 13.58 6.55 -2.38
C HIS A 79 13.47 6.60 -0.84
N SER A 80 12.60 5.78 -0.25
CA SER A 80 12.49 5.59 1.20
C SER A 80 13.83 5.18 1.82
N SER A 81 14.47 4.14 1.28
CA SER A 81 15.78 3.66 1.74
C SER A 81 16.86 4.73 1.66
N SER A 82 16.85 5.57 0.61
CA SER A 82 17.77 6.71 0.47
C SER A 82 17.48 7.87 1.43
N SER A 83 16.27 7.93 1.99
CA SER A 83 15.74 9.05 2.78
C SER A 83 15.40 8.64 4.21
N GLN A 84 16.26 7.85 4.86
CA GLN A 84 16.14 7.42 6.26
C GLN A 84 15.10 6.32 6.53
N HIS A 85 14.69 5.53 5.52
CA HIS A 85 13.80 4.38 5.68
C HIS A 85 12.47 4.72 6.39
N TYR A 86 11.75 5.73 5.88
CA TYR A 86 10.49 6.18 6.49
C TYR A 86 9.29 5.26 6.18
N ILE A 87 9.43 4.32 5.25
CA ILE A 87 8.44 3.26 4.98
C ILE A 87 8.92 1.98 5.67
N ASP A 88 8.18 1.57 6.70
CA ASP A 88 8.49 0.37 7.49
C ASP A 88 7.87 -0.91 6.88
N SER A 89 6.66 -0.81 6.36
CA SER A 89 5.94 -1.90 5.69
C SER A 89 5.06 -1.39 4.57
N VAL A 90 4.79 -2.26 3.59
CA VAL A 90 3.93 -2.01 2.44
C VAL A 90 2.95 -3.16 2.30
N ILE A 91 1.75 -2.85 1.82
CA ILE A 91 0.78 -3.82 1.34
C ILE A 91 0.39 -3.36 -0.06
N ALA A 92 0.90 -4.05 -1.08
CA ALA A 92 0.65 -3.73 -2.48
C ALA A 92 0.40 -5.01 -3.28
N ALA A 93 -0.47 -4.93 -4.29
CA ALA A 93 -0.79 -6.05 -5.17
C ALA A 93 0.45 -6.79 -5.74
N PRO A 94 1.46 -6.11 -6.31
CA PRO A 94 2.65 -6.81 -6.82
C PRO A 94 3.46 -7.51 -5.72
N GLU A 95 3.56 -6.97 -4.50
CA GLU A 95 4.23 -7.65 -3.39
C GLU A 95 3.45 -8.87 -2.92
N ILE A 96 2.12 -8.78 -2.81
CA ILE A 96 1.27 -9.93 -2.46
C ILE A 96 1.45 -11.06 -3.47
N LEU A 97 1.50 -10.73 -4.77
CA LEU A 97 1.75 -11.71 -5.82
C LEU A 97 3.17 -12.27 -5.76
N GLN A 98 4.19 -11.44 -5.52
CA GLN A 98 5.56 -11.91 -5.36
C GLN A 98 5.69 -12.85 -4.15
N TYR A 99 5.07 -12.54 -3.01
CA TYR A 99 5.02 -13.46 -1.87
C TYR A 99 4.35 -14.78 -2.23
N SER A 100 3.29 -14.75 -3.04
CA SER A 100 2.63 -15.97 -3.51
C SER A 100 3.54 -16.78 -4.44
N ILE A 101 4.35 -16.13 -5.29
CA ILE A 101 5.37 -16.77 -6.14
C ILE A 101 6.44 -17.43 -5.27
N ASP A 102 6.98 -16.68 -4.30
CA ASP A 102 8.03 -17.14 -3.39
C ASP A 102 7.59 -18.34 -2.52
N GLU A 103 6.29 -18.44 -2.22
CA GLU A 103 5.70 -19.57 -1.48
C GLU A 103 5.27 -20.76 -2.36
N SER A 104 5.30 -20.60 -3.69
CA SER A 104 4.88 -21.62 -4.66
C SER A 104 6.04 -22.47 -5.19
N ASP A 105 5.72 -23.45 -6.04
CA ASP A 105 6.74 -24.24 -6.77
C ASP A 105 7.55 -23.41 -7.78
N ALA A 106 7.16 -22.16 -8.03
CA ALA A 106 7.89 -21.19 -8.83
C ALA A 106 8.88 -20.33 -8.01
N ASP A 107 9.28 -20.78 -6.82
CA ASP A 107 10.31 -20.13 -6.00
C ASP A 107 11.57 -19.80 -6.84
N GLY A 108 12.02 -18.55 -6.72
CA GLY A 108 13.12 -17.99 -7.48
C GLY A 108 12.75 -17.31 -8.81
N SER A 109 11.46 -17.30 -9.19
CA SER A 109 10.95 -16.44 -10.27
C SER A 109 10.43 -15.10 -9.74
N SER A 110 10.41 -14.09 -10.60
CA SER A 110 9.84 -12.76 -10.31
C SER A 110 8.48 -12.62 -11.00
N LEU A 111 7.61 -11.76 -10.45
CA LEU A 111 6.39 -11.32 -11.13
C LEU A 111 6.65 -10.86 -12.58
N SER A 112 7.81 -10.27 -12.83
CA SER A 112 8.26 -9.83 -14.17
C SER A 112 8.51 -10.97 -15.16
N ASP A 113 8.66 -12.21 -14.71
CA ASP A 113 8.84 -13.40 -15.57
C ASP A 113 7.53 -13.89 -16.19
N PHE A 114 6.38 -13.42 -15.68
CA PHE A 114 5.05 -13.86 -16.11
C PHE A 114 4.41 -12.86 -17.07
N SER A 115 3.98 -13.34 -18.25
CA SER A 115 3.42 -12.50 -19.31
C SER A 115 1.90 -12.46 -19.34
N SER A 116 1.24 -13.30 -18.56
CA SER A 116 -0.21 -13.40 -18.48
C SER A 116 -0.68 -13.92 -17.12
N TRP A 117 -1.93 -13.63 -16.77
CA TRP A 117 -2.56 -14.22 -15.58
C TRP A 117 -2.64 -15.75 -15.65
N SER A 118 -2.76 -16.33 -16.84
CA SER A 118 -2.78 -17.79 -16.99
C SER A 118 -1.45 -18.38 -16.55
N ASP A 119 -0.34 -17.84 -17.08
CA ASP A 119 1.01 -18.34 -16.75
C ASP A 119 1.30 -18.25 -15.25
N LEU A 120 0.84 -17.17 -14.62
CA LEU A 120 1.02 -16.92 -13.19
C LEU A 120 0.14 -17.84 -12.33
N LEU A 121 -1.11 -18.10 -12.73
CA LEU A 121 -1.99 -19.04 -12.03
C LEU A 121 -1.50 -20.48 -12.17
N ASP A 122 -0.97 -20.86 -13.33
CA ASP A 122 -0.38 -22.19 -13.56
C ASP A 122 0.88 -22.42 -12.72
N ALA A 123 1.55 -21.36 -12.28
CA ALA A 123 2.66 -21.43 -11.33
C ALA A 123 2.22 -21.59 -9.86
N PHE A 124 1.05 -21.06 -9.51
CA PHE A 124 0.50 -21.13 -8.15
C PHE A 124 -0.29 -22.40 -7.87
N LEU A 125 -1.04 -22.85 -8.86
CA LEU A 125 -2.02 -23.92 -8.70
C LEU A 125 -1.42 -25.22 -9.20
N GLU A 126 -1.44 -26.25 -8.35
CA GLU A 126 -1.14 -27.60 -8.81
C GLU A 126 -2.12 -28.01 -9.92
N ASP A 127 -1.61 -28.75 -10.90
CA ASP A 127 -2.38 -29.22 -12.05
C ASP A 127 -3.60 -30.03 -11.58
N GLY A 128 -4.81 -29.54 -11.88
CA GLY A 128 -6.07 -30.14 -11.41
C GLY A 128 -6.59 -29.64 -10.06
N THR A 129 -6.02 -28.57 -9.50
CA THR A 129 -6.58 -27.88 -8.33
C THR A 129 -8.01 -27.45 -8.60
N VAL A 130 -8.96 -27.98 -7.82
CA VAL A 130 -10.36 -27.58 -7.89
C VAL A 130 -10.64 -26.63 -6.73
N CYS A 131 -10.86 -25.34 -7.01
CA CYS A 131 -11.14 -24.32 -5.99
C CYS A 131 -12.45 -24.55 -5.19
N THR A 132 -13.19 -25.63 -5.47
CA THR A 132 -14.39 -26.00 -4.70
C THR A 132 -14.06 -26.37 -3.26
N ASP A 133 -12.84 -26.81 -2.99
CA ASP A 133 -12.42 -27.24 -1.66
C ASP A 133 -12.28 -26.03 -0.72
N ALA A 134 -11.90 -24.88 -1.27
CA ALA A 134 -11.85 -23.60 -0.56
C ALA A 134 -13.25 -23.02 -0.27
N LEU A 135 -14.26 -23.32 -1.11
CA LEU A 135 -15.65 -22.91 -0.86
C LEU A 135 -16.29 -23.67 0.32
N GLY A 136 -15.70 -24.78 0.76
CA GLY A 136 -16.10 -25.51 1.96
C GLY A 136 -15.41 -25.03 3.24
N ASP A 137 -14.43 -24.12 3.14
CA ASP A 137 -13.67 -23.59 4.27
C ASP A 137 -14.16 -22.18 4.63
N ASP A 138 -14.92 -22.08 5.73
CA ASP A 138 -15.44 -20.81 6.27
C ASP A 138 -14.34 -19.75 6.49
N ARG A 139 -13.07 -20.16 6.74
CA ARG A 139 -11.95 -19.23 6.91
C ARG A 139 -11.51 -18.63 5.59
N ALA A 140 -11.44 -19.45 4.54
CA ALA A 140 -11.10 -18.99 3.19
C ALA A 140 -12.17 -18.04 2.66
N LEU A 141 -13.45 -18.35 2.90
CA LEU A 141 -14.58 -17.47 2.56
C LEU A 141 -14.53 -16.14 3.31
N ALA A 142 -14.24 -16.16 4.61
CA ALA A 142 -14.14 -14.94 5.42
C ALA A 142 -12.95 -14.07 5.00
N ALA A 143 -11.80 -14.67 4.70
CA ALA A 143 -10.62 -13.96 4.20
C ALA A 143 -10.86 -13.35 2.82
N GLY A 144 -11.50 -14.09 1.90
CA GLY A 144 -11.89 -13.58 0.59
C GLY A 144 -12.86 -12.40 0.69
N ALA A 145 -13.86 -12.48 1.55
CA ALA A 145 -14.80 -11.38 1.80
C ALA A 145 -14.11 -10.14 2.38
N PHE A 146 -13.17 -10.33 3.31
CA PHE A 146 -12.37 -9.22 3.85
C PHE A 146 -11.51 -8.57 2.77
N ILE A 147 -10.81 -9.36 1.96
CA ILE A 147 -10.00 -8.86 0.84
C ILE A 147 -10.86 -8.09 -0.16
N GLN A 148 -12.05 -8.62 -0.49
CA GLN A 148 -13.00 -7.94 -1.37
C GLN A 148 -13.42 -6.58 -0.79
N ASP A 149 -13.75 -6.51 0.50
CA ASP A 149 -14.24 -5.27 1.14
C ASP A 149 -13.11 -4.24 1.40
N SER A 150 -11.88 -4.71 1.61
CA SER A 150 -10.73 -3.86 1.99
C SER A 150 -9.82 -3.45 0.84
N LEU A 151 -9.67 -4.30 -0.19
CA LEU A 151 -8.71 -4.09 -1.28
C LEU A 151 -9.36 -3.79 -2.64
N LEU A 152 -10.63 -4.13 -2.82
CA LEU A 152 -11.34 -3.88 -4.08
C LEU A 152 -12.29 -2.69 -3.95
N HIS A 153 -12.36 -1.89 -5.01
CA HIS A 153 -13.24 -0.72 -5.02
C HIS A 153 -14.71 -1.16 -5.00
N ARG A 154 -15.57 -0.42 -4.27
CA ARG A 154 -17.01 -0.74 -4.12
C ARG A 154 -17.78 -0.76 -5.45
N ASP A 155 -17.22 -0.12 -6.47
CA ASP A 155 -17.81 -0.06 -7.82
C ASP A 155 -17.33 -1.22 -8.73
N LEU A 156 -16.52 -2.15 -8.23
CA LEU A 156 -16.12 -3.34 -8.99
C LEU A 156 -17.34 -4.26 -9.18
N ASN A 157 -17.94 -4.21 -10.38
CA ASN A 157 -19.10 -5.00 -10.75
C ASN A 157 -18.69 -6.26 -11.52
N TYR A 158 -19.02 -7.44 -10.97
CA TYR A 158 -18.75 -8.75 -11.60
C TYR A 158 -19.90 -9.25 -12.47
N ASP A 159 -21.06 -8.58 -12.48
CA ASP A 159 -22.24 -9.02 -13.24
C ASP A 159 -22.13 -8.77 -14.75
N GLU A 160 -21.15 -7.99 -15.22
CA GLU A 160 -20.98 -7.69 -16.66
C GLU A 160 -20.22 -8.79 -17.44
N THR A 161 -19.73 -9.83 -16.79
CA THR A 161 -18.88 -10.86 -17.42
C THR A 161 -19.51 -12.27 -17.53
N LEU A 162 -20.85 -12.38 -17.48
CA LEU A 162 -21.59 -13.61 -17.79
C LEU A 162 -22.42 -13.51 -19.08
#